data_AF-A0A2M7RWU6-F1
#
_entry.id   AF-A0A2M7RWU6-F1
#
_cell.length_a   1.000
_cell.length_b   1.000
_cell.length_c   1.000
_cell.angle_alpha   90.00
_cell.angle_beta   90.00
_cell.angle_gamma   90.00
#
_symmetry.space_group_name_H-M   'P 1'
#
loop_
_entity.id
_entity.type
_entity.pdbx_description
1 polymer ?
#
loop_
_entity_poly.entity_id
_entity_poly.type
_entity_poly.pdbx_seq_one_letter_code
_entity_poly.pdbx_strand_id
1 'polypeptide(L)'
;MTTNIKQATGKLGVLLPGMGAVATTVIAGVYAVNKGISKPIGSTTQMGTIRLGKRTENRTPLIKDFVPLTNIKDIVFGGWDIFEDNMFQSATNAGVLDRYLLEQLKPELEAIKPMKAVFNKRYITKIDGPNVKTGANKMDLAEQVRQDIRDFKAKNNCERLVMVWTGSTEIYIQESEVHQTIASLEEGLRNNHDDIPPSMIYAYAAIKEGVPYANGAPNLSADVPAM
;
A
#
# COMPACT_ATOMS: atom_id res chain seq x y z
N MET A 1 -15.24 -21.08 -19.24
CA MET A 1 -13.82 -20.68 -19.14
C MET A 1 -13.23 -21.38 -17.93
N THR A 2 -12.22 -22.22 -18.09
CA THR A 2 -11.45 -22.74 -16.97
C THR A 2 -10.48 -21.65 -16.53
N THR A 3 -10.83 -20.92 -15.47
CA THR A 3 -9.97 -19.87 -14.91
C THR A 3 -8.73 -20.54 -14.32
N ASN A 4 -7.57 -20.36 -14.96
CA ASN A 4 -6.29 -20.86 -14.45
C ASN A 4 -5.79 -19.89 -13.36
N ILE A 5 -5.99 -20.26 -12.09
CA ILE A 5 -5.50 -19.48 -10.95
C ILE A 5 -4.03 -19.82 -10.73
N LYS A 6 -3.15 -18.86 -11.01
CA LYS A 6 -1.70 -19.01 -10.78
C LYS A 6 -1.41 -19.22 -9.29
N GLN A 7 -0.42 -20.05 -8.99
CA GLN A 7 0.08 -20.24 -7.63
C GLN A 7 0.72 -18.97 -7.09
N ALA A 8 0.64 -18.78 -5.78
CA ALA A 8 1.28 -17.66 -5.10
C ALA A 8 2.75 -17.97 -4.77
N THR A 9 3.59 -18.03 -5.79
CA THR A 9 5.04 -18.20 -5.65
C THR A 9 5.75 -16.89 -5.34
N GLY A 10 6.98 -17.03 -4.82
CA GLY A 10 7.90 -15.94 -4.55
C GLY A 10 7.44 -14.98 -3.46
N LYS A 11 8.23 -13.92 -3.26
CA LYS A 11 7.89 -12.86 -2.31
C LYS A 11 6.86 -11.90 -2.89
N LEU A 12 5.91 -11.49 -2.05
CA LEU A 12 4.95 -10.43 -2.36
C LEU A 12 5.42 -9.13 -1.70
N GLY A 13 5.72 -8.11 -2.50
CA GLY A 13 5.93 -6.77 -2.00
C GLY A 13 4.61 -6.05 -1.77
N VAL A 14 4.42 -5.46 -0.59
CA VAL A 14 3.29 -4.60 -0.25
C VAL A 14 3.80 -3.19 -0.05
N LEU A 15 3.40 -2.29 -0.94
CA LEU A 15 3.80 -0.89 -0.98
C LEU A 15 2.72 0.01 -0.37
N LEU A 16 3.10 0.84 0.59
CA LEU A 16 2.18 1.63 1.42
C LEU A 16 2.52 3.13 1.35
N PRO A 17 1.90 3.90 0.43
CA PRO A 17 1.96 5.37 0.51
C PRO A 17 1.23 5.84 1.78
N GLY A 18 1.94 6.52 2.68
CA GLY A 18 1.49 6.87 4.02
C GLY A 18 1.81 5.79 5.04
N MET A 19 3.05 5.73 5.52
CA MET A 19 3.52 4.75 6.48
C MET A 19 3.25 5.16 7.95
N GLY A 20 2.02 5.62 8.21
CA GLY A 20 1.53 6.02 9.53
C GLY A 20 0.90 4.87 10.32
N ALA A 21 -0.08 5.19 11.19
CA ALA A 21 -0.66 4.24 12.15
C ALA A 21 -1.19 2.93 11.55
N VAL A 22 -1.88 2.98 10.40
CA VAL A 22 -2.41 1.78 9.74
C VAL A 22 -1.28 0.90 9.21
N ALA A 23 -0.33 1.49 8.49
CA ALA A 23 0.80 0.78 7.91
C ALA A 23 1.68 0.14 8.99
N THR A 24 2.05 0.89 10.02
CA THR A 24 2.87 0.38 11.12
C THR A 24 2.19 -0.76 11.88
N THR A 25 0.88 -0.66 12.11
CA THR A 25 0.10 -1.70 12.78
C THR A 25 0.04 -2.99 11.94
N VAL A 26 -0.18 -2.88 10.62
CA VAL A 26 -0.15 -4.05 9.72
C VAL A 26 1.22 -4.70 9.70
N ILE A 27 2.29 -3.90 9.54
CA ILE A 27 3.67 -4.40 9.46
C ILE A 27 4.04 -5.13 10.76
N ALA A 28 3.84 -4.48 11.92
CA ALA A 28 4.14 -5.06 13.22
C ALA A 28 3.28 -6.30 13.50
N GLY A 29 1.99 -6.28 13.15
CA GLY A 29 1.10 -7.43 13.31
C GLY A 29 1.57 -8.65 12.50
N VAL A 30 1.99 -8.44 11.26
CA VAL A 30 2.55 -9.51 10.41
C VAL A 30 3.84 -10.07 11.01
N TYR A 31 4.77 -9.23 11.46
CA TYR A 31 6.00 -9.71 12.11
C TYR A 31 5.72 -10.46 13.42
N ALA A 32 4.78 -9.98 14.24
CA ALA A 32 4.36 -10.66 15.47
C ALA A 32 3.81 -12.06 15.19
N VAL A 33 2.97 -12.20 14.16
CA VAL A 33 2.43 -13.49 13.73
C VAL A 33 3.55 -14.40 13.18
N ASN A 34 4.46 -13.85 12.39
CA ASN A 34 5.59 -14.60 11.84
C ASN A 34 6.53 -15.15 12.92
N LYS A 35 6.72 -14.42 14.02
CA LYS A 35 7.47 -14.86 15.22
C LYS A 35 6.68 -15.77 16.16
N GLY A 36 5.38 -15.98 15.91
CA GLY A 36 4.52 -16.75 16.82
C GLY A 36 4.18 -16.03 18.13
N ILE A 37 4.44 -14.72 18.22
CA ILE A 37 4.11 -13.89 19.38
C ILE A 37 2.61 -13.58 19.41
N SER A 38 1.99 -13.47 18.24
CA SER A 38 0.56 -13.15 18.09
C SER A 38 -0.14 -14.08 17.11
N LYS A 39 -1.47 -13.99 17.08
CA LYS A 39 -2.36 -14.67 16.12
C LYS A 39 -2.98 -13.63 15.19
N PRO A 40 -3.29 -13.97 13.92
CA PRO A 40 -3.84 -13.04 12.94
C PRO A 40 -5.35 -12.76 13.16
N ILE A 41 -5.74 -12.41 14.39
CA ILE A 41 -7.14 -12.18 14.80
C ILE A 41 -7.74 -11.04 13.97
N GLY A 42 -8.95 -11.27 13.44
CA GLY A 42 -9.64 -10.33 12.55
C GLY A 42 -9.26 -10.47 11.08
N SER A 43 -8.23 -11.24 10.73
CA SER A 43 -7.87 -11.48 9.33
C SER A 43 -8.78 -12.53 8.68
N THR A 44 -9.64 -12.08 7.77
CA THR A 44 -10.53 -12.97 7.00
C THR A 44 -9.74 -13.99 6.19
N THR A 45 -8.61 -13.61 5.58
CA THR A 45 -7.84 -14.55 4.74
C THR A 45 -7.12 -15.61 5.57
N GLN A 46 -6.72 -15.29 6.81
CA GLN A 46 -5.96 -16.22 7.66
C GLN A 46 -6.84 -17.07 8.60
N MET A 47 -7.98 -16.54 9.05
CA MET A 47 -8.85 -17.19 10.03
C MET A 47 -10.28 -17.44 9.53
N GLY A 48 -10.68 -16.83 8.42
CA GLY A 48 -11.99 -17.03 7.82
C GLY A 48 -12.12 -18.40 7.17
N THR A 49 -13.36 -18.88 7.10
CA THR A 49 -13.71 -20.13 6.41
C THR A 49 -14.64 -19.85 5.24
N ILE A 50 -14.66 -20.76 4.26
CA ILE A 50 -15.56 -20.71 3.11
C ILE A 50 -16.44 -21.96 3.10
N ARG A 51 -17.76 -21.78 3.04
CA ARG A 51 -18.69 -22.93 2.95
C ARG A 51 -18.77 -23.43 1.51
N LEU A 52 -18.48 -24.71 1.33
CA LEU A 52 -18.61 -25.41 0.05
C LEU A 52 -19.81 -26.35 0.11
N GLY A 53 -20.69 -26.30 -0.88
CA GLY A 53 -21.87 -27.18 -0.95
C GLY A 53 -22.94 -26.88 0.10
N LYS A 54 -23.76 -27.89 0.42
CA LYS A 54 -24.87 -27.76 1.38
C LYS A 54 -24.37 -27.73 2.81
N ARG A 55 -25.18 -27.13 3.71
CA ARG A 55 -24.88 -27.07 5.15
C ARG A 55 -24.65 -28.45 5.78
N THR A 56 -25.35 -29.48 5.28
CA THR A 56 -25.26 -30.86 5.79
C THR A 56 -23.96 -31.57 5.43
N GLU A 57 -23.16 -31.03 4.50
CA GLU A 57 -21.90 -31.65 4.06
C GLU A 57 -20.71 -31.32 4.97
N ASN A 58 -20.84 -30.34 5.88
CA ASN A 58 -19.77 -29.89 6.78
C ASN A 58 -18.43 -29.54 6.08
N ARG A 59 -18.49 -29.08 4.82
CA ARG A 59 -17.31 -28.69 4.04
C ARG A 59 -17.03 -27.20 4.17
N THR A 60 -16.29 -26.85 5.21
CA THR A 60 -16.00 -25.43 5.57
C THR A 60 -14.51 -25.23 5.82
N PRO A 61 -13.63 -25.40 4.81
CA PRO A 61 -12.19 -25.19 4.98
C PRO A 61 -11.84 -23.74 5.31
N LEU A 62 -10.64 -23.52 5.84
CA LEU A 62 -10.05 -22.18 5.94
C LEU A 62 -9.80 -21.61 4.54
N ILE A 63 -9.99 -20.30 4.37
CA ILE A 63 -9.80 -19.63 3.08
C ILE A 63 -8.36 -19.82 2.57
N LYS A 64 -7.37 -19.66 3.44
CA LYS A 64 -5.94 -19.88 3.11
C LYS A 64 -5.58 -21.32 2.70
N ASP A 65 -6.40 -22.31 3.07
CA ASP A 65 -6.18 -23.72 2.70
C ASP A 65 -6.97 -24.08 1.43
N PHE A 66 -7.85 -23.19 0.97
CA PHE A 66 -8.71 -23.37 -0.20
C PHE A 66 -8.16 -22.67 -1.46
N VAL A 67 -7.64 -21.45 -1.32
CA VAL A 67 -7.07 -20.66 -2.42
C VAL A 67 -5.56 -20.45 -2.25
N PRO A 68 -4.78 -20.43 -3.36
CA PRO A 68 -3.33 -20.27 -3.29
C PRO A 68 -2.96 -18.81 -2.97
N LEU A 69 -2.98 -18.45 -1.69
CA LEU A 69 -2.57 -17.14 -1.19
C LEU A 69 -1.09 -17.13 -0.84
N THR A 70 -0.45 -15.96 -0.95
CA THR A 70 0.93 -15.78 -0.48
C THR A 70 0.99 -16.05 1.02
N ASN A 71 1.98 -16.81 1.47
CA ASN A 71 2.22 -17.01 2.89
C ASN A 71 2.60 -15.67 3.53
N ILE A 72 2.06 -15.38 4.72
CA ILE A 72 2.34 -14.16 5.48
C ILE A 72 3.84 -13.96 5.80
N LYS A 73 4.62 -15.05 5.81
CA LYS A 73 6.10 -15.02 5.93
C LYS A 73 6.82 -14.53 4.69
N ASP A 74 6.19 -14.62 3.52
CA ASP A 74 6.76 -14.24 2.22
C ASP A 74 6.36 -12.81 1.80
N ILE A 75 5.72 -12.06 2.70
CA ILE A 75 5.36 -10.66 2.50
C ILE A 75 6.55 -9.77 2.88
N VAL A 76 6.88 -8.81 2.01
CA VAL A 76 7.89 -7.78 2.26
C VAL A 76 7.22 -6.41 2.16
N PHE A 77 7.48 -5.53 3.13
CA PHE A 77 6.87 -4.21 3.18
C PHE A 77 7.82 -3.11 2.73
N GLY A 78 7.24 -2.11 2.08
CA GLY A 78 7.87 -0.84 1.75
C GLY A 78 6.81 0.24 1.58
N GLY A 79 7.22 1.47 1.35
CA GLY A 79 6.27 2.56 1.19
C GLY A 79 6.93 3.92 1.26
N TRP A 80 6.08 4.93 1.34
CA TRP A 80 6.47 6.33 1.32
C TRP A 80 5.83 7.07 2.48
N ASP A 81 6.54 8.04 3.03
CA ASP A 81 5.97 8.94 4.04
C ASP A 81 6.66 10.31 3.96
N ILE A 82 5.97 11.35 4.40
CA ILE A 82 6.53 12.71 4.50
C ILE A 82 7.44 12.87 5.72
N PHE A 83 7.37 11.94 6.66
CA PHE A 83 8.29 11.82 7.79
C PHE A 83 9.39 10.79 7.50
N GLU A 84 10.53 10.94 8.18
CA GLU A 84 11.72 10.08 8.02
C GLU A 84 11.76 8.92 9.04
N ASP A 85 10.79 8.88 9.95
CA ASP A 85 10.71 7.89 11.02
C ASP A 85 10.70 6.47 10.45
N ASN A 86 11.55 5.61 11.01
CA ASN A 86 11.47 4.17 10.72
C ASN A 86 10.17 3.58 11.33
N MET A 87 9.82 2.35 10.96
CA MET A 87 8.54 1.77 11.41
C MET A 87 8.45 1.53 12.92
N PHE A 88 9.57 1.40 13.64
CA PHE A 88 9.54 1.31 15.10
C PHE A 88 9.18 2.66 15.72
N GLN A 89 9.81 3.74 15.25
CA GLN A 89 9.54 5.12 15.68
C GLN A 89 8.10 5.51 15.35
N SER A 90 7.67 5.32 14.10
CA SER A 90 6.31 5.62 13.65
C SER A 90 5.26 4.81 14.42
N ALA A 91 5.50 3.51 14.67
CA ALA A 91 4.58 2.68 15.47
C ALA A 91 4.48 3.16 16.92
N THR A 92 5.61 3.52 17.52
CA THR A 92 5.68 4.04 18.90
C THR A 92 4.93 5.37 19.00
N ASN A 93 5.14 6.28 18.04
CA ASN A 93 4.46 7.57 17.97
C ASN A 93 2.95 7.44 17.74
N ALA A 94 2.53 6.45 16.94
CA ALA A 94 1.12 6.18 16.68
C ALA A 94 0.35 5.69 17.92
N GLY A 95 1.02 5.05 18.87
CA GLY A 95 0.43 4.65 20.16
C GLY A 95 -0.69 3.61 20.04
N VAL A 96 -0.77 2.86 18.93
CA VAL A 96 -1.81 1.84 18.68
C VAL A 96 -1.46 0.50 19.34
N LEU A 97 -0.19 0.10 19.26
CA LEU A 97 0.28 -1.19 19.75
C LEU A 97 0.97 -1.04 21.11
N ASP A 98 0.89 -2.10 21.91
CA ASP A 98 1.61 -2.17 23.18
C ASP A 98 3.13 -2.02 22.98
N ARG A 99 3.78 -1.25 23.84
CA ARG A 99 5.20 -0.93 23.71
C ARG A 99 6.09 -2.17 23.89
N TYR A 100 5.74 -3.09 24.79
CA TYR A 100 6.51 -4.31 24.99
C TYR A 100 6.43 -5.24 23.76
N LEU A 101 5.29 -5.27 23.07
CA LEU A 101 5.19 -5.92 21.76
C LEU A 101 6.14 -5.26 20.73
N LEU A 102 6.15 -3.93 20.63
CA LEU A 102 7.02 -3.22 19.67
C LEU A 102 8.51 -3.46 19.93
N GLU A 103 8.94 -3.48 21.20
CA GLU A 103 10.35 -3.75 21.54
C GLU A 103 10.81 -5.14 21.09
N GLN A 104 9.93 -6.15 21.11
CA GLN A 104 10.23 -7.51 20.59
C GLN A 104 10.37 -7.57 19.05
N LEU A 105 9.87 -6.55 18.35
CA LEU A 105 9.89 -6.43 16.89
C LEU A 105 10.85 -5.35 16.40
N LYS A 106 11.60 -4.72 17.31
CA LYS A 106 12.42 -3.55 17.02
C LYS A 106 13.42 -3.77 15.87
N PRO A 107 14.19 -4.89 15.81
CA PRO A 107 15.12 -5.10 14.71
C PRO A 107 14.44 -5.12 13.33
N GLU A 108 13.27 -5.76 13.23
CA GLU A 108 12.52 -5.84 11.98
C GLU A 108 11.91 -4.48 11.59
N LEU A 109 11.38 -3.75 12.56
CA LEU A 109 10.71 -2.47 12.32
C LEU A 109 11.70 -1.33 12.04
N GLU A 110 12.86 -1.28 12.70
CA GLU A 110 13.91 -0.28 12.43
C GLU A 110 14.55 -0.43 11.04
N ALA A 111 14.55 -1.65 10.49
CA ALA A 111 15.06 -1.94 9.16
C ALA A 111 14.20 -1.35 8.03
N ILE A 112 12.94 -1.00 8.32
CA ILE A 112 12.01 -0.44 7.35
C ILE A 112 11.95 1.07 7.53
N LYS A 113 12.43 1.79 6.51
CA LYS A 113 12.38 3.25 6.43
C LYS A 113 11.54 3.70 5.23
N PRO A 114 10.74 4.76 5.37
CA PRO A 114 9.95 5.28 4.27
C PRO A 114 10.82 5.89 3.19
N MET A 115 10.43 5.69 1.92
CA MET A 115 10.95 6.47 0.79
C MET A 115 10.33 7.88 0.80
N LYS A 116 10.99 8.85 0.16
CA LYS A 116 10.47 10.23 0.02
C LYS A 116 9.11 10.22 -0.64
N ALA A 117 8.09 10.84 -0.03
CA ALA A 117 6.73 10.85 -0.55
C ALA A 117 6.47 11.96 -1.58
N VAL A 118 5.51 11.73 -2.48
CA VAL A 118 4.86 12.81 -3.22
C VAL A 118 3.84 13.45 -2.28
N PHE A 119 3.99 14.75 -2.01
CA PHE A 119 3.13 15.48 -1.08
C PHE A 119 2.85 16.89 -1.60
N ASN A 120 1.63 17.36 -1.39
CA ASN A 120 1.26 18.74 -1.67
C ASN A 120 0.24 19.22 -0.63
N LYS A 121 0.63 20.27 0.09
CA LYS A 121 -0.12 20.87 1.20
C LYS A 121 -1.49 21.42 0.81
N ARG A 122 -1.71 21.67 -0.49
CA ARG A 122 -3.04 22.03 -1.04
C ARG A 122 -4.08 20.97 -0.68
N TYR A 123 -3.72 19.70 -0.76
CA TYR A 123 -4.67 18.60 -0.58
C TYR A 123 -4.74 18.08 0.86
N ILE A 124 -3.70 18.35 1.66
CA ILE A 124 -3.63 17.95 3.07
C ILE A 124 -2.99 19.10 3.86
N THR A 125 -3.81 19.84 4.61
CA THR A 125 -3.40 21.15 5.16
C THR A 125 -2.78 21.09 6.55
N LYS A 126 -3.02 20.00 7.30
CA LYS A 126 -2.70 19.90 8.73
C LYS A 126 -1.32 19.32 9.04
N ILE A 127 -0.64 18.79 8.04
CA ILE A 127 0.66 18.14 8.19
C ILE A 127 1.66 18.69 7.18
N ASP A 128 2.93 18.53 7.49
CA ASP A 128 4.06 18.87 6.64
C ASP A 128 5.23 17.99 7.10
N GLY A 129 6.17 17.73 6.21
CA GLY A 129 7.27 16.82 6.52
C GLY A 129 8.48 17.01 5.62
N PRO A 130 9.69 16.69 6.10
CA PRO A 130 10.92 16.92 5.36
C PRO A 130 11.17 15.88 4.24
N ASN A 131 10.51 14.71 4.29
CA ASN A 131 10.78 13.57 3.42
C ASN A 131 9.95 13.61 2.13
N VAL A 132 10.04 14.72 1.39
CA VAL A 132 9.19 14.98 0.21
C VAL A 132 10.00 14.96 -1.08
N LYS A 133 9.44 14.37 -2.14
CA LYS A 133 9.99 14.38 -3.49
C LYS A 133 9.83 15.76 -4.12
N THR A 134 10.82 16.15 -4.92
CA THR A 134 10.78 17.35 -5.75
C THR A 134 10.91 16.95 -7.21
N GLY A 135 10.27 17.69 -8.11
CA GLY A 135 10.29 17.42 -9.53
C GLY A 135 9.77 18.62 -10.33
N ALA A 136 10.06 18.65 -11.62
CA ALA A 136 9.67 19.75 -12.51
C ALA A 136 8.14 19.84 -12.68
N ASN A 137 7.47 18.68 -12.68
CA ASN A 137 6.01 18.58 -12.72
C ASN A 137 5.51 17.26 -12.09
N LYS A 138 4.20 17.10 -12.02
CA LYS A 138 3.56 15.88 -11.46
C LYS A 138 3.90 14.63 -12.27
N MET A 139 4.18 14.74 -13.57
CA MET A 139 4.67 13.61 -14.38
C MET A 139 6.07 13.16 -13.96
N ASP A 140 6.99 14.10 -13.69
CA ASP A 140 8.32 13.79 -13.14
C ASP A 140 8.20 13.09 -11.78
N LEU A 141 7.32 13.59 -10.90
CA LEU A 141 7.03 12.92 -9.63
C LEU A 141 6.47 11.51 -9.82
N ALA A 142 5.59 11.30 -10.81
CA ALA A 142 5.08 9.98 -11.17
C ALA A 142 6.21 9.03 -11.60
N GLU A 143 7.11 9.48 -12.47
CA GLU A 143 8.26 8.68 -12.92
C GLU A 143 9.21 8.33 -11.78
N GLN A 144 9.41 9.23 -10.81
CA GLN A 144 10.17 8.91 -9.60
C GLN A 144 9.50 7.83 -8.75
N VAL A 145 8.17 7.85 -8.60
CA VAL A 145 7.43 6.78 -7.89
C VAL A 145 7.53 5.47 -8.68
N ARG A 146 7.44 5.50 -10.00
CA ARG A 146 7.63 4.32 -10.86
C ARG A 146 9.03 3.72 -10.72
N GLN A 147 10.06 4.57 -10.60
CA GLN A 147 11.42 4.10 -10.34
C GLN A 147 11.54 3.45 -8.95
N ASP A 148 10.98 4.07 -7.91
CA ASP A 148 10.96 3.50 -6.56
C ASP A 148 10.29 2.11 -6.54
N ILE A 149 9.18 1.93 -7.27
CA ILE A 149 8.48 0.64 -7.41
C ILE A 149 9.41 -0.42 -8.01
N ARG A 150 10.11 -0.08 -9.11
CA ARG A 150 11.04 -0.99 -9.80
C ARG A 150 12.23 -1.34 -8.92
N ASP A 151 12.82 -0.35 -8.26
CA ASP A 151 13.96 -0.52 -7.36
C ASP A 151 13.59 -1.37 -6.14
N PHE A 152 12.42 -1.11 -5.55
CA PHE A 152 11.91 -1.93 -4.44
C PHE A 152 11.72 -3.39 -4.86
N LYS A 153 11.11 -3.63 -6.03
CA LYS A 153 10.89 -4.98 -6.57
C LYS A 153 12.22 -5.73 -6.72
N ALA A 154 13.19 -5.10 -7.37
CA ALA A 154 14.50 -5.68 -7.64
C ALA A 154 15.30 -5.92 -6.35
N LYS A 155 15.40 -4.90 -5.48
CA LYS A 155 16.15 -4.97 -4.21
C LYS A 155 15.66 -6.08 -3.29
N ASN A 156 14.36 -6.33 -3.26
CA ASN A 156 13.74 -7.32 -2.38
C ASN A 156 13.49 -8.68 -3.06
N ASN A 157 13.85 -8.83 -4.34
CA ASN A 157 13.58 -10.00 -5.15
C ASN A 157 12.09 -10.42 -5.09
N CYS A 158 11.20 -9.44 -5.26
CA CYS A 158 9.75 -9.66 -5.25
C CYS A 158 9.26 -10.16 -6.62
N GLU A 159 8.49 -11.23 -6.63
CA GLU A 159 7.87 -11.73 -7.85
C GLU A 159 6.70 -10.84 -8.26
N ARG A 160 5.90 -10.44 -7.26
CA ARG A 160 4.69 -9.62 -7.40
C ARG A 160 4.72 -8.47 -6.41
N LEU A 161 4.02 -7.40 -6.76
CA LEU A 161 3.79 -6.25 -5.90
C LEU A 161 2.29 -6.00 -5.80
N VAL A 162 1.88 -5.34 -4.72
CA VAL A 162 0.59 -4.66 -4.58
C VAL A 162 0.83 -3.33 -3.89
N MET A 163 0.06 -2.31 -4.25
CA MET A 163 0.08 -1.00 -3.58
C MET A 163 -1.25 -0.77 -2.88
N VAL A 164 -1.21 -0.34 -1.63
CA VAL A 164 -2.39 0.05 -0.86
C VAL A 164 -2.17 1.43 -0.29
N TRP A 165 -2.98 2.40 -0.70
CA TRP A 165 -2.92 3.75 -0.15
C TRP A 165 -3.36 3.77 1.30
N THR A 166 -2.46 4.21 2.18
CA THR A 166 -2.70 4.41 3.61
C THR A 166 -2.34 5.84 4.05
N GLY A 167 -2.27 6.75 3.07
CA GLY A 167 -2.01 8.17 3.28
C GLY A 167 -3.19 8.89 3.92
N SER A 168 -2.93 10.12 4.36
CA SER A 168 -4.00 10.97 4.87
C SER A 168 -5.05 11.21 3.79
N THR A 169 -6.31 11.31 4.22
CA THR A 169 -7.41 11.70 3.33
C THR A 169 -7.15 13.07 2.74
N GLU A 170 -7.13 13.14 1.42
CA GLU A 170 -7.01 14.39 0.67
C GLU A 170 -8.35 15.14 0.68
N ILE A 171 -8.31 16.45 0.42
CA ILE A 171 -9.53 17.23 0.20
C ILE A 171 -10.39 16.60 -0.91
N TYR A 172 -11.69 16.86 -0.84
CA TYR A 172 -12.60 16.49 -1.91
C TYR A 172 -12.25 17.24 -3.21
N ILE A 173 -12.24 16.50 -4.31
CA ILE A 173 -12.11 17.02 -5.68
C ILE A 173 -13.24 16.39 -6.49
N GLN A 174 -13.86 17.18 -7.35
CA GLN A 174 -14.86 16.67 -8.29
C GLN A 174 -14.16 16.16 -9.56
N GLU A 175 -14.68 15.07 -10.13
CA GLU A 175 -14.24 14.61 -11.44
C GLU A 175 -14.42 15.72 -12.50
N SER A 176 -13.44 15.87 -13.39
CA SER A 176 -13.39 16.93 -14.42
C SER A 176 -12.78 16.37 -15.72
N GLU A 177 -12.63 17.21 -16.74
CA GLU A 177 -12.12 16.80 -18.06
C GLU A 177 -10.74 16.13 -18.00
N VAL A 178 -9.89 16.55 -17.05
CA VAL A 178 -8.54 15.99 -16.88
C VAL A 178 -8.58 14.50 -16.51
N HIS A 179 -9.67 14.01 -15.91
CA HIS A 179 -9.81 12.65 -15.42
C HIS A 179 -10.46 11.67 -16.40
N GLN A 180 -10.92 12.13 -17.57
CA GLN A 180 -11.76 11.33 -18.47
C GLN A 180 -10.98 10.29 -19.28
N THR A 181 -9.73 10.59 -19.63
CA THR A 181 -8.92 9.73 -20.49
C THR A 181 -7.48 9.66 -19.99
N ILE A 182 -6.77 8.59 -20.35
CA ILE A 182 -5.33 8.49 -20.05
C ILE A 182 -4.57 9.69 -20.64
N ALA A 183 -4.93 10.12 -21.85
CA ALA A 183 -4.28 11.25 -22.52
C ALA A 183 -4.48 12.58 -21.76
N SER A 184 -5.71 12.87 -21.31
CA SER A 184 -6.01 14.08 -20.53
C SER A 184 -5.31 14.05 -19.17
N LEU A 185 -5.25 12.89 -18.52
CA LEU A 185 -4.56 12.72 -17.23
C LEU A 185 -3.05 12.93 -17.38
N GLU A 186 -2.42 12.30 -18.38
CA GLU A 186 -0.98 12.44 -18.64
C GLU A 186 -0.60 13.88 -19.01
N GLU A 187 -1.44 14.58 -19.78
CA GLU A 187 -1.24 16.01 -20.07
C GLU A 187 -1.40 16.87 -18.80
N GLY A 188 -2.40 16.58 -17.98
CA GLY A 188 -2.59 17.24 -16.69
C GLY A 188 -1.41 17.03 -15.75
N LEU A 189 -0.81 15.83 -15.71
CA LEU A 189 0.41 15.55 -14.95
C LEU A 189 1.60 16.40 -15.44
N ARG A 190 1.76 16.59 -16.75
CA ARG A 190 2.84 17.43 -17.32
C ARG A 190 2.64 18.91 -17.02
N ASN A 191 1.39 19.37 -16.99
CA ASN A 191 1.02 20.76 -16.77
C ASN A 191 0.71 21.10 -15.30
N ASN A 192 0.99 20.19 -14.35
CA ASN A 192 0.72 20.38 -12.92
C ASN A 192 -0.75 20.66 -12.58
N HIS A 193 -1.69 20.12 -13.34
CA HIS A 193 -3.12 20.40 -13.20
C HIS A 193 -3.61 20.19 -11.77
N ASP A 194 -4.27 21.20 -11.20
CA ASP A 194 -4.63 21.27 -9.78
C ASP A 194 -5.59 20.17 -9.32
N ASP A 195 -6.40 19.61 -10.23
CA ASP A 195 -7.33 18.54 -9.89
C ASP A 195 -6.67 17.15 -9.78
N ILE A 196 -5.36 17.04 -10.01
CA ILE A 196 -4.61 15.77 -9.85
C ILE A 196 -3.86 15.78 -8.51
N PRO A 197 -4.40 15.18 -7.44
CA PRO A 197 -3.73 15.12 -6.15
C PRO A 197 -2.64 14.03 -6.10
N PRO A 198 -1.78 14.03 -5.06
CA PRO A 198 -0.76 13.01 -4.85
C PRO A 198 -1.27 11.57 -4.97
N SER A 199 -2.44 11.23 -4.43
CA SER A 199 -2.99 9.87 -4.53
C SER A 199 -3.13 9.37 -5.97
N MET A 200 -3.54 10.23 -6.90
CA MET A 200 -3.63 9.91 -8.33
C MET A 200 -2.25 9.67 -8.96
N ILE A 201 -1.20 10.35 -8.49
CA ILE A 201 0.18 10.13 -8.96
C ILE A 201 0.63 8.72 -8.57
N TYR A 202 0.32 8.28 -7.35
CA TYR A 202 0.61 6.92 -6.90
C TYR A 202 -0.22 5.86 -7.64
N ALA A 203 -1.52 6.09 -7.82
CA ALA A 203 -2.39 5.20 -8.58
C ALA A 203 -1.90 5.02 -10.02
N TYR A 204 -1.64 6.13 -10.71
CA TYR A 204 -1.09 6.15 -12.07
C TYR A 204 0.24 5.39 -12.13
N ALA A 205 1.19 5.70 -11.23
CA ALA A 205 2.48 5.02 -11.19
C ALA A 205 2.35 3.50 -10.98
N ALA A 206 1.48 3.07 -10.05
CA ALA A 206 1.22 1.65 -9.80
C ALA A 206 0.66 0.95 -11.04
N ILE A 207 -0.36 1.53 -11.67
CA ILE A 207 -1.02 0.97 -12.86
C ILE A 207 -0.04 0.87 -14.04
N LYS A 208 0.78 1.90 -14.28
CA LYS A 208 1.79 1.89 -15.36
C LYS A 208 2.90 0.87 -15.14
N GLU A 209 3.19 0.51 -13.89
CA GLU A 209 4.13 -0.58 -13.53
C GLU A 209 3.45 -1.96 -13.43
N GLY A 210 2.14 -2.06 -13.76
CA GLY A 210 1.38 -3.30 -13.66
C GLY A 210 1.21 -3.80 -12.22
N VAL A 211 1.27 -2.89 -11.25
CA VAL A 211 1.08 -3.16 -9.83
C VAL A 211 -0.38 -2.91 -9.47
N PRO A 212 -1.12 -3.92 -8.99
CA PRO A 212 -2.47 -3.72 -8.48
C PRO A 212 -2.50 -2.66 -7.39
N TYR A 213 -3.47 -1.77 -7.47
CA TYR A 213 -3.63 -0.64 -6.56
C TYR A 213 -4.96 -0.77 -5.81
N ALA A 214 -4.94 -0.49 -4.51
CA ALA A 214 -6.13 -0.38 -3.68
C ALA A 214 -6.12 0.95 -2.94
N ASN A 215 -7.25 1.65 -2.95
CA ASN A 215 -7.41 2.90 -2.23
C ASN A 215 -7.96 2.65 -0.82
N GLY A 216 -7.19 2.96 0.22
CA GLY A 216 -7.60 2.83 1.62
C GLY A 216 -8.22 4.09 2.22
N ALA A 217 -8.46 5.13 1.42
CA ALA A 217 -9.03 6.41 1.85
C ALA A 217 -10.17 6.85 0.90
N PRO A 218 -11.06 7.78 1.31
CA PRO A 218 -12.25 8.14 0.52
C PRO A 218 -12.01 9.18 -0.59
N ASN A 219 -10.75 9.55 -0.88
CA ASN A 219 -10.41 10.43 -2.01
C ASN A 219 -10.51 9.68 -3.34
N LEU A 220 -10.70 10.39 -4.47
CA LEU A 220 -10.90 9.78 -5.80
C LEU A 220 -9.78 8.79 -6.17
N SER A 221 -8.51 9.21 -6.10
CA SER A 221 -7.36 8.37 -6.44
C SER A 221 -7.51 7.61 -7.77
N ALA A 222 -7.77 6.30 -7.76
CA ALA A 222 -7.95 5.48 -8.95
C ALA A 222 -9.40 5.43 -9.44
N ASP A 223 -10.37 6.00 -8.71
CA ASP A 223 -11.80 5.94 -9.04
C ASP A 223 -12.19 7.04 -10.05
N VAL A 224 -11.55 7.05 -11.22
CA VAL A 224 -11.80 7.99 -12.33
C VAL A 224 -11.71 7.28 -13.68
N PRO A 225 -12.42 7.70 -14.74
CA PRO A 225 -12.45 6.97 -16.02
C PRO A 225 -11.08 6.70 -16.69
N ALA A 226 -10.07 7.52 -16.41
CA ALA A 226 -8.71 7.33 -16.91
C ALA A 226 -7.93 6.16 -16.26
N MET A 227 -8.39 5.61 -15.13
CA MET A 227 -7.71 4.55 -14.35
C MET A 227 -8.66 3.42 -13.95
#